data_AF-A0A954THZ9-F1
#
_entry.id   AF-A0A954THZ9-F1
#
_cell.length_a   1.000
_cell.length_b   1.000
_cell.length_c   1.000
_cell.angle_alpha   90.00
_cell.angle_beta   90.00
_cell.angle_gamma   90.00
#
_symmetry.space_group_name_H-M   'P 1'
#
loop_
_entity.id
_entity.type
_entity.pdbx_description
1 polymer ?
#
loop_
_entity_poly.entity_id
_entity_poly.type
_entity_poly.pdbx_seq_one_letter_code
_entity_poly.pdbx_strand_id
1 'polypeptide(L)'
;RIAESMKVDEKTGGKIINSKGDVDGKAWGIAADWVDYTGPIDGKTMGIAILCHPSTFHYPNRWHVRTYGLFAANPFGVHHFINQPDPTEGVNLPSGESMLFRYRVILHTGSTEDADIDTRHKEYCSTKFADLN
;
A
#
# COMPACT_ATOMS: atom_id res chain seq x y z
N ARG A 1 7.51 -9.00 2.22
CA ARG A 1 8.41 -8.62 1.10
C ARG A 1 7.89 -9.30 -0.16
N ILE A 2 8.16 -8.73 -1.32
CA ILE A 2 7.81 -9.30 -2.63
C ILE A 2 8.86 -10.32 -3.12
N ALA A 3 8.54 -11.04 -4.19
CA ALA A 3 9.47 -11.96 -4.87
C ALA A 3 10.70 -11.22 -5.41
N GLU A 4 11.85 -11.89 -5.46
CA GLU A 4 13.11 -11.29 -5.91
C GLU A 4 13.04 -10.74 -7.32
N SER A 5 12.46 -11.50 -8.24
CA SER A 5 12.26 -11.10 -9.64
C SER A 5 11.32 -9.90 -9.82
N MET A 6 10.56 -9.50 -8.80
CA MET A 6 9.68 -8.33 -8.84
C MET A 6 10.34 -7.07 -8.23
N LYS A 7 11.52 -7.18 -7.62
CA LYS A 7 12.22 -6.02 -7.06
C LYS A 7 12.67 -5.11 -8.20
N VAL A 8 12.40 -3.82 -8.08
CA VAL A 8 12.83 -2.80 -9.06
C VAL A 8 14.36 -2.76 -9.15
N ASP A 9 15.05 -2.88 -8.01
CA ASP A 9 16.52 -2.80 -7.95
C ASP A 9 17.22 -3.93 -8.73
N GLU A 10 16.57 -5.08 -8.91
CA GLU A 10 17.12 -6.22 -9.67
C GLU A 10 17.05 -5.98 -11.20
N LYS A 11 16.36 -4.92 -11.64
CA LYS A 11 16.25 -4.51 -13.05
C LYS A 11 15.71 -5.61 -13.98
N THR A 12 14.92 -6.52 -13.43
CA THR A 12 14.24 -7.60 -14.14
C THR A 12 12.90 -7.17 -14.75
N GLY A 13 12.45 -5.94 -14.48
CA GLY A 13 11.14 -5.42 -14.92
C GLY A 13 10.12 -5.26 -13.79
N GLY A 14 10.56 -5.30 -12.53
CA GLY A 14 9.73 -4.90 -11.39
C GLY A 14 9.34 -3.41 -11.47
N LYS A 15 8.14 -3.08 -11.01
CA LYS A 15 7.59 -1.72 -10.97
C LYS A 15 6.72 -1.54 -9.74
N ILE A 16 6.79 -0.35 -9.13
CA ILE A 16 5.86 0.10 -8.08
C ILE A 16 5.05 1.25 -8.65
N ILE A 17 3.75 1.26 -8.40
CA ILE A 17 2.89 2.42 -8.70
C ILE A 17 1.86 2.61 -7.59
N ASN A 18 1.56 3.87 -7.25
CA ASN A 18 0.52 4.21 -6.28
C ASN A 18 -0.68 4.89 -6.96
N SER A 19 -1.78 5.05 -6.22
CA SER A 19 -2.99 5.73 -6.73
C SER A 19 -2.82 7.21 -7.10
N LYS A 20 -1.67 7.81 -6.78
CA LYS A 20 -1.31 9.19 -7.17
C LYS A 20 -0.45 9.24 -8.44
N GLY A 21 -0.06 8.09 -8.98
CA GLY A 21 0.80 8.00 -10.15
C GLY A 21 2.30 8.08 -9.84
N ASP A 22 2.71 8.07 -8.56
CA ASP A 22 4.12 7.96 -8.21
C ASP A 22 4.64 6.56 -8.50
N VAL A 23 5.85 6.51 -9.04
CA VAL A 23 6.48 5.28 -9.53
C VAL A 23 7.76 5.00 -8.74
N ASP A 24 7.96 3.72 -8.43
CA ASP A 24 9.15 3.17 -7.78
C ASP A 24 9.51 3.89 -6.47
N GLY A 25 10.75 4.36 -6.34
CA GLY A 25 11.22 5.04 -5.13
C GLY A 25 10.41 6.29 -4.77
N LYS A 26 9.73 6.92 -5.74
CA LYS A 26 8.89 8.10 -5.50
C LYS A 26 7.61 7.77 -4.75
N ALA A 27 7.16 6.51 -4.78
CA ALA A 27 5.98 6.08 -4.06
C ALA A 27 6.21 5.96 -2.54
N TRP A 28 7.47 6.07 -2.07
CA TRP A 28 7.77 5.97 -0.65
C TRP A 28 7.16 7.12 0.17
N GLY A 29 6.47 6.78 1.25
CA GLY A 29 5.96 7.72 2.24
C GLY A 29 4.76 8.52 1.76
N ILE A 30 4.38 8.38 0.48
CA ILE A 30 3.23 9.05 -0.10
C ILE A 30 1.95 8.48 0.51
N ALA A 31 1.02 9.38 0.85
CA ALA A 31 -0.32 9.01 1.26
C ALA A 31 -1.14 8.68 0.00
N ALA A 32 -1.52 7.41 -0.16
CA ALA A 32 -2.21 6.93 -1.35
C ALA A 32 -3.27 5.89 -0.97
N ASP A 33 -4.28 5.77 -1.83
CA ASP A 33 -5.43 4.90 -1.64
C ASP A 33 -5.05 3.43 -1.81
N TRP A 34 -4.05 3.17 -2.64
CA TRP A 34 -3.46 1.87 -2.87
C TRP A 34 -2.05 2.01 -3.43
N VAL A 35 -1.29 0.93 -3.31
CA VAL A 35 -0.03 0.70 -4.04
C VAL A 35 -0.09 -0.67 -4.67
N ASP A 36 0.50 -0.79 -5.85
CA ASP A 36 0.68 -2.03 -6.58
C ASP A 36 2.16 -2.25 -6.92
N TYR A 37 2.60 -3.50 -6.75
CA TYR A 37 3.88 -4.00 -7.23
C TYR A 37 3.60 -4.98 -8.36
N THR A 38 4.17 -4.72 -9.53
CA THR A 38 4.13 -5.65 -10.66
C THR A 38 5.53 -6.09 -11.03
N GLY A 39 5.66 -7.26 -11.64
CA GLY A 39 6.95 -7.74 -12.13
C GLY A 39 6.89 -9.18 -12.64
N PRO A 40 7.98 -9.68 -13.25
CA PRO A 40 8.00 -11.01 -13.80
C PRO A 40 8.08 -12.10 -12.72
N ILE A 41 7.29 -13.15 -12.88
CA ILE A 41 7.42 -14.44 -12.20
C ILE A 41 7.20 -15.52 -13.26
N ASP A 42 8.15 -16.44 -13.42
CA ASP A 42 8.07 -17.56 -14.37
C ASP A 42 7.64 -17.15 -15.79
N GLY A 43 8.19 -16.02 -16.29
CA GLY A 43 7.90 -15.51 -17.63
C GLY A 43 6.55 -14.80 -17.79
N LYS A 44 5.80 -14.60 -16.71
CA LYS A 44 4.52 -13.86 -16.70
C LYS A 44 4.63 -12.62 -15.83
N THR A 45 3.92 -11.55 -16.20
CA THR A 45 3.73 -10.41 -15.29
C THR A 45 2.71 -10.79 -14.22
N MET A 46 3.15 -10.71 -12.96
CA MET A 46 2.31 -10.87 -11.78
C MET A 46 2.27 -9.57 -11.01
N GLY A 47 1.24 -9.37 -10.19
CA GLY A 47 1.11 -8.20 -9.35
C GLY A 47 0.52 -8.48 -7.98
N ILE A 48 0.85 -7.60 -7.05
CA ILE A 48 0.37 -7.58 -5.68
C ILE A 48 -0.04 -6.15 -5.39
N ALA A 49 -1.34 -5.91 -5.24
CA ALA A 49 -1.86 -4.62 -4.80
C ALA A 49 -2.32 -4.70 -3.35
N ILE A 50 -2.06 -3.64 -2.58
CA ILE A 50 -2.66 -3.45 -1.26
C ILE A 50 -3.51 -2.19 -1.32
N LEU A 51 -4.79 -2.36 -1.03
CA LEU A 51 -5.81 -1.32 -1.05
C LEU A 51 -6.14 -0.87 0.37
N CYS A 52 -6.35 0.43 0.55
CA CYS A 52 -6.68 1.06 1.82
C CYS A 52 -8.16 1.46 1.84
N HIS A 53 -8.92 1.03 2.86
CA HIS A 53 -10.31 1.42 3.01
C HIS A 53 -10.45 2.82 3.64
N PRO A 54 -11.38 3.69 3.22
CA PRO A 54 -11.60 5.01 3.81
C PRO A 54 -11.87 5.00 5.32
N SER A 55 -12.40 3.90 5.85
CA SER A 55 -12.68 3.73 7.28
C SER A 55 -11.53 3.10 8.08
N THR A 56 -10.33 2.98 7.51
CA THR A 56 -9.15 2.54 8.27
C THR A 56 -8.56 3.71 9.05
N PHE A 57 -7.87 3.40 10.14
CA PHE A 57 -7.09 4.39 10.87
C PHE A 57 -6.06 5.09 9.96
N HIS A 58 -6.01 6.43 10.03
CA HIS A 58 -5.14 7.30 9.22
C HIS A 58 -5.28 7.14 7.70
N TYR A 59 -6.52 7.11 7.19
CA TYR A 59 -6.78 7.16 5.75
C TYR A 59 -6.54 8.56 5.13
N PRO A 60 -5.99 8.66 3.90
CA PRO A 60 -5.30 7.59 3.17
C PRO A 60 -3.97 7.25 3.85
N ASN A 61 -3.68 5.96 3.89
CA ASN A 61 -2.48 5.46 4.56
C ASN A 61 -1.22 5.88 3.78
N ARG A 62 -0.12 6.08 4.51
CA ARG A 62 1.21 6.27 3.92
C ARG A 62 1.88 4.92 3.68
N TRP A 63 2.70 4.84 2.64
CA TRP A 63 3.25 3.57 2.18
C TRP A 63 4.75 3.46 2.44
N HIS A 64 5.14 2.46 3.23
CA HIS A 64 6.54 2.08 3.34
C HIS A 64 6.86 1.12 2.18
N VAL A 65 7.24 1.69 1.05
CA VAL A 65 7.64 0.92 -0.13
C VAL A 65 9.09 1.20 -0.51
N ARG A 66 9.77 0.18 -1.02
CA ARG A 66 11.19 0.22 -1.39
C ARG A 66 11.43 -0.60 -2.64
N THR A 67 12.27 -0.07 -3.53
CA THR A 67 12.69 -0.74 -4.76
C THR A 67 13.36 -2.09 -4.53
N TYR A 68 13.91 -2.34 -3.34
CA TYR A 68 14.44 -3.65 -2.91
C TYR A 68 13.38 -4.64 -2.38
N GLY A 69 12.09 -4.31 -2.48
CA GLY A 69 10.98 -5.23 -2.24
C GLY A 69 10.35 -5.20 -0.85
N LEU A 70 10.59 -4.16 -0.05
CA LEU A 70 9.78 -3.88 1.14
C LEU A 70 8.46 -3.26 0.68
N PHE A 71 7.35 -3.85 1.11
CA PHE A 71 6.02 -3.38 0.76
C PHE A 71 5.11 -3.49 1.99
N ALA A 72 4.77 -2.35 2.59
CA ALA A 72 3.89 -2.28 3.75
C ALA A 72 3.08 -0.98 3.75
N ALA A 73 1.80 -1.09 4.12
CA ALA A 73 1.01 0.05 4.56
C ALA A 73 1.52 0.47 5.96
N ASN A 74 1.74 1.76 6.20
CA ASN A 74 2.30 2.25 7.46
C ASN A 74 1.57 3.52 7.94
N PRO A 75 0.54 3.37 8.80
CA PRO A 75 -0.25 4.51 9.26
C PRO A 75 0.47 5.34 10.34
N PHE A 76 1.66 4.95 10.79
CA PHE A 76 2.36 5.61 11.89
C PHE A 76 3.64 6.35 11.47
N GLY A 77 4.18 6.04 10.28
CA GLY A 77 5.50 6.52 9.84
C GLY A 77 5.61 8.00 9.46
N VAL A 78 4.69 8.85 9.88
CA VAL A 78 4.54 10.25 9.41
C VAL A 78 5.85 11.03 9.55
N HIS A 79 6.46 11.06 10.74
CA HIS A 79 7.72 11.76 11.01
C HIS A 79 8.78 11.50 9.93
N HIS A 80 9.03 10.23 9.62
CA HIS A 80 10.02 9.84 8.62
C HIS A 80 9.58 10.10 7.19
N PHE A 81 8.30 9.91 6.87
CA PHE A 81 7.80 10.03 5.49
C PHE A 81 7.71 11.47 4.99
N ILE A 82 7.44 12.43 5.88
CA ILE A 82 7.39 13.86 5.52
C ILE A 82 8.59 14.65 6.01
N ASN A 83 9.60 13.96 6.57
CA ASN A 83 10.79 14.57 7.18
C ASN A 83 10.42 15.70 8.15
N GLN A 84 9.45 15.43 9.02
CA GLN A 84 8.92 16.42 9.95
C GLN A 84 9.97 16.71 11.04
N PRO A 85 10.11 17.97 11.49
CA PRO A 85 11.16 18.35 12.45
C PRO A 85 10.98 17.69 13.82
N ASP A 86 9.74 17.68 14.32
CA ASP A 86 9.41 17.16 15.65
C ASP A 86 8.94 15.70 15.59
N PRO A 87 9.01 14.90 16.66
CA PRO A 87 8.44 13.55 16.67
C PRO A 87 6.93 13.56 16.40
N THR A 88 6.42 12.56 15.68
CA THR A 88 4.96 12.38 15.57
C THR A 88 4.45 11.89 16.91
N GLU A 89 3.41 12.54 17.44
CA GLU A 89 2.77 12.09 18.67
C GLU A 89 2.27 10.65 18.50
N GLY A 90 2.54 9.83 19.52
CA GLY A 90 2.07 8.45 19.54
C GLY A 90 0.54 8.38 19.67
N VAL A 91 -0.04 7.30 19.20
CA VAL A 91 -1.48 7.06 19.37
C VAL A 91 -1.68 6.32 20.68
N ASN A 92 -2.34 6.96 21.64
CA ASN A 92 -2.76 6.30 22.88
C ASN A 92 -4.05 5.52 22.62
N LEU A 93 -4.05 4.22 22.89
CA LEU A 93 -5.25 3.37 22.82
C LEU A 93 -5.66 2.98 24.25
N PRO A 94 -6.69 3.61 24.82
CA PRO A 94 -7.16 3.31 26.17
C PRO A 94 -7.60 1.85 26.33
N SER A 95 -7.57 1.36 27.57
CA SER A 95 -8.07 0.03 27.90
C SER A 95 -9.55 -0.10 27.53
N GLY A 96 -9.87 -1.12 26.74
CA GLY A 96 -11.24 -1.40 26.27
C GLY A 96 -11.60 -0.71 24.95
N GLU A 97 -10.79 0.21 24.45
CA GLU A 97 -10.96 0.76 23.11
C GLU A 97 -10.31 -0.12 22.04
N SER A 98 -10.73 0.08 20.80
CA SER A 98 -10.20 -0.66 19.65
C SER A 98 -9.83 0.26 18.50
N MET A 99 -8.85 -0.17 17.71
CA MET A 99 -8.41 0.52 16.50
C MET A 99 -8.55 -0.41 15.29
N LEU A 100 -9.12 0.12 14.20
CA LEU A 100 -9.40 -0.66 13.00
C LEU A 100 -8.39 -0.38 11.89
N PHE A 101 -7.87 -1.47 11.34
CA PHE A 101 -7.04 -1.46 10.15
C PHE A 101 -7.74 -2.28 9.06
N ARG A 102 -8.03 -1.65 7.93
CA ARG A 102 -8.83 -2.26 6.85
C ARG A 102 -8.07 -2.18 5.54
N TYR A 103 -7.41 -3.28 5.21
CA TYR A 103 -6.68 -3.44 3.96
C TYR A 103 -7.20 -4.63 3.17
N ARG A 104 -7.20 -4.52 1.83
CA ARG A 104 -7.45 -5.64 0.92
C ARG A 104 -6.18 -5.91 0.13
N VAL A 105 -5.72 -7.15 0.14
CA VAL A 105 -4.59 -7.61 -0.68
C VAL A 105 -5.15 -8.31 -1.91
N ILE A 106 -4.64 -7.95 -3.09
CA ILE A 106 -5.04 -8.53 -4.37
C ILE A 106 -3.78 -9.11 -5.01
N LEU A 107 -3.82 -10.40 -5.31
CA LEU A 107 -2.86 -11.04 -6.20
C LEU A 107 -3.48 -11.10 -7.59
N HIS A 108 -2.74 -10.67 -8.61
CA HIS A 108 -3.24 -10.63 -9.97
C HIS A 108 -2.16 -10.98 -11.00
N THR A 109 -2.62 -11.24 -12.22
CA THR A 109 -1.80 -11.35 -13.42
C THR A 109 -1.88 -10.05 -14.21
N GLY A 110 -0.88 -9.74 -15.02
CA GLY A 110 -0.84 -8.54 -15.84
C GLY A 110 -0.39 -7.31 -15.07
N SER A 111 -0.47 -6.15 -15.73
CA SER A 111 -0.14 -4.85 -15.15
C SER A 111 -1.21 -4.37 -14.15
N THR A 112 -0.94 -3.24 -13.51
CA THR A 112 -1.89 -2.52 -12.67
C THR A 112 -3.16 -2.14 -13.44
N GLU A 113 -3.00 -1.77 -14.72
CA GLU A 113 -4.11 -1.42 -15.61
C GLU A 113 -4.90 -2.67 -16.03
N ASP A 114 -4.24 -3.77 -16.39
CA ASP A 114 -4.91 -5.05 -16.71
C ASP A 114 -5.77 -5.53 -15.52
N ALA A 115 -5.26 -5.31 -14.31
CA ALA A 115 -5.92 -5.67 -13.08
C ALA A 115 -6.81 -4.56 -12.53
N ASP A 116 -7.10 -3.49 -13.27
CA ASP A 116 -8.02 -2.39 -12.90
C ASP A 116 -8.11 -2.13 -11.39
N ILE A 117 -6.96 -1.79 -10.80
CA ILE A 117 -6.81 -1.66 -9.35
C ILE A 117 -7.65 -0.51 -8.82
N ASP A 118 -7.85 0.55 -9.61
CA ASP A 118 -8.72 1.67 -9.25
C ASP A 118 -10.18 1.26 -9.10
N THR A 119 -10.73 0.47 -10.02
CA THR A 119 -12.09 -0.04 -9.87
C THR A 119 -12.21 -0.97 -8.66
N ARG A 120 -11.24 -1.86 -8.45
CA ARG A 120 -11.19 -2.75 -7.26
C ARG A 120 -11.12 -1.96 -5.95
N HIS A 121 -10.45 -0.81 -5.95
CA HIS A 121 -10.43 0.11 -4.81
C HIS A 121 -11.79 0.76 -4.57
N LYS A 122 -12.47 1.23 -5.63
CA LYS A 122 -13.83 1.79 -5.52
C LYS A 122 -14.82 0.76 -4.98
N GLU A 123 -14.75 -0.48 -5.45
CA GLU A 123 -15.53 -1.60 -4.92
C GLU A 123 -15.19 -1.91 -3.47
N TYR A 124 -13.91 -1.79 -3.09
CA TYR A 124 -13.52 -1.97 -1.71
C TYR A 124 -14.11 -0.88 -0.82
N CYS A 125 -14.07 0.38 -1.26
CA CYS A 125 -14.64 1.53 -0.55
C CYS A 125 -16.15 1.43 -0.30
N SER A 126 -16.88 0.68 -1.12
CA SER A 126 -18.32 0.45 -0.93
C SER A 126 -18.62 -0.70 0.04
N THR A 127 -17.59 -1.44 0.49
CA THR A 127 -17.74 -2.55 1.43
C THR A 127 -18.11 -2.01 2.81
N LYS A 128 -19.29 -2.39 3.29
CA LYS A 128 -19.69 -2.13 4.67
C LYS A 128 -19.16 -3.25 5.55
N PHE A 129 -18.57 -2.87 6.68
CA PHE A 129 -18.15 -3.79 7.71
C PHE A 129 -18.95 -3.49 8.97
N ALA A 130 -19.14 -4.49 9.82
CA ALA A 130 -19.60 -4.25 11.17
C ALA A 130 -18.59 -3.35 11.92
N ASP A 131 -19.12 -2.49 12.79
CA ASP A 131 -18.29 -1.77 13.75
C ASP A 131 -17.75 -2.74 14.81
N LEU A 132 -16.67 -2.36 15.49
CA LEU A 132 -16.22 -3.11 16.66
C LEU A 132 -17.22 -2.87 17.80
N ASN A 133 -17.53 -3.95 18.53
CA ASN A 133 -18.50 -3.97 19.63
C ASN A 133 -18.19 -2.95 20.72
#